data_AF-A0A180GLJ2-F1
#
_entry.id   AF-A0A180GLJ2-F1
#
_cell.length_a   1.000
_cell.length_b   1.000
_cell.length_c   1.000
_cell.angle_alpha   90.00
_cell.angle_beta   90.00
_cell.angle_gamma   90.00
#
_symmetry.space_group_name_H-M   'P 1'
#
loop_
_entity.id
_entity.type
_entity.pdbx_description
1 polymer ?
#
loop_
_entity_poly.entity_id
_entity_poly.type
_entity_poly.pdbx_seq_one_letter_code
_entity_poly.pdbx_strand_id
1 'polypeptide(L)'
;MLSDSYTLASLQARQQNHEPHSLLDLSSSITHCGKHQRYRLDHLSKRSQPFWIPDTNNQSKDQLLEQGLDYSTNQKWANQCPRCSGPNENEQKANPQEPDFILAMDGNYQQRHYAHASKDSPFNNQYPPIFLQPSKISSSTTLCEETEVHVAGIDDPCAQSHKVANDTRDATKWEKCDDSGIFGSACRHDVPLLYANIYKTGEKLYYPVLLLRRILTDFPESKIGILYDIGCQLETHIKKRQFFVEKQSNLLFGTLVFHAYVHKWLCQVKYNPRLNNWWGLSDGEGLERLWSFLSPLIPSLWVSTRLHRLHAIHVLSQYLAKELNESTGEWLHRKLFMALSTIKTSCEGLEKLHQLLVLNDSARGNYTNKFFQAQWDNEQAYHLKTNVSFREKQEKELGRLLRMEDQLEAE
;
A
#
# COMPACT_ATOMS: atom_id res chain seq x y z
N MET A 1 23.31 16.28 -35.21
CA MET A 1 24.37 15.24 -35.22
C MET A 1 25.15 15.10 -33.90
N LEU A 2 24.87 15.85 -32.82
CA LEU A 2 25.47 15.61 -31.49
C LEU A 2 24.44 15.36 -30.37
N SER A 3 23.14 15.33 -30.68
CA SER A 3 22.06 14.97 -29.76
C SER A 3 21.70 13.49 -29.75
N ASP A 4 22.08 12.76 -30.80
CA ASP A 4 21.58 11.40 -31.05
C ASP A 4 22.53 10.31 -30.53
N SER A 5 23.79 10.65 -30.25
CA SER A 5 24.79 9.74 -29.69
C SER A 5 24.60 9.43 -28.20
N TYR A 6 23.91 10.29 -27.46
CA TYR A 6 23.60 10.06 -26.04
C TYR A 6 22.48 9.04 -25.81
N THR A 7 21.51 9.01 -26.71
CA THR A 7 20.38 8.08 -26.66
C THR A 7 20.85 6.66 -27.00
N LEU A 8 21.75 6.51 -27.98
CA LEU A 8 22.30 5.21 -28.42
C LEU A 8 23.22 4.56 -27.38
N ALA A 9 24.08 5.32 -26.69
CA ALA A 9 24.94 4.77 -25.64
C ALA A 9 24.14 4.24 -24.43
N SER A 10 23.01 4.88 -24.11
CA SER A 10 22.10 4.42 -23.05
C SER A 10 21.26 3.19 -23.45
N LEU A 11 21.05 2.97 -24.75
CA LEU A 11 20.37 1.79 -25.31
C LEU A 11 21.32 0.59 -25.48
N GLN A 12 22.56 0.81 -25.93
CA GLN A 12 23.56 -0.26 -26.08
C GLN A 12 24.02 -0.82 -24.73
N ALA A 13 24.12 0.00 -23.67
CA ALA A 13 24.38 -0.48 -22.31
C ALA A 13 23.20 -1.28 -21.71
N ARG A 14 21.99 -1.16 -22.28
CA ARG A 14 20.80 -1.91 -21.87
C ARG A 14 20.60 -3.21 -22.66
N GLN A 15 21.09 -3.29 -23.90
CA GLN A 15 21.03 -4.53 -24.70
C GLN A 15 22.12 -5.54 -24.33
N GLN A 16 23.31 -5.11 -23.90
CA GLN A 16 24.38 -6.05 -23.51
C GLN A 16 24.15 -6.77 -22.17
N ASN A 17 23.14 -6.37 -21.39
CA ASN A 17 22.72 -7.08 -20.16
C ASN A 17 21.48 -7.98 -20.36
N HIS A 18 21.04 -8.16 -21.61
CA HIS A 18 19.93 -9.04 -21.98
C HIS A 18 20.42 -10.21 -22.84
N GLU A 19 21.26 -11.07 -22.28
CA GLU A 19 21.30 -12.48 -22.66
C GLU A 19 20.87 -13.35 -21.47
N PRO A 20 20.14 -14.46 -21.72
CA PRO A 20 19.29 -15.09 -20.72
C PRO A 20 20.07 -16.11 -19.89
N HIS A 21 20.85 -15.63 -18.91
CA HIS A 21 21.38 -16.50 -17.87
C HIS A 21 20.90 -16.05 -16.48
N SER A 22 20.17 -16.97 -15.84
CA SER A 22 19.70 -17.03 -14.45
C SER A 22 18.51 -16.16 -13.99
N LEU A 23 17.36 -16.32 -14.66
CA LEU A 23 16.02 -16.10 -14.05
C LEU A 23 15.76 -16.97 -12.79
N LEU A 24 16.65 -17.93 -12.47
CA LEU A 24 16.57 -18.78 -11.28
C LEU A 24 17.17 -18.12 -10.02
N ASP A 25 18.08 -17.14 -10.13
CA ASP A 25 18.80 -16.56 -8.97
C ASP A 25 18.10 -15.39 -8.27
N LEU A 26 17.11 -14.77 -8.91
CA LEU A 26 16.25 -13.77 -8.25
C LEU A 26 15.25 -14.45 -7.30
N SER A 27 14.83 -15.69 -7.60
CA SER A 27 13.95 -16.46 -6.70
C SER A 27 14.66 -16.92 -5.41
N SER A 28 15.97 -17.20 -5.49
CA SER A 28 16.80 -17.59 -4.35
C SER A 28 17.15 -16.39 -3.46
N SER A 29 17.30 -15.20 -4.04
CA SER A 29 17.55 -13.94 -3.32
C SER A 29 16.31 -13.43 -2.56
N ILE A 30 15.11 -13.61 -3.13
CA ILE A 30 13.81 -13.33 -2.47
C ILE A 30 13.61 -14.25 -1.25
N THR A 31 14.08 -15.50 -1.32
CA THR A 31 14.02 -16.45 -0.19
C THR A 31 15.14 -16.26 0.84
N HIS A 32 16.25 -15.59 0.50
CA HIS A 32 17.37 -15.37 1.43
C HIS A 32 17.22 -14.06 2.24
N CYS A 33 16.67 -12.99 1.67
CA CYS A 33 16.50 -11.72 2.38
C CYS A 33 15.29 -11.73 3.34
N GLY A 34 14.22 -12.46 2.99
CA GLY A 34 13.10 -12.74 3.90
C GLY A 34 13.48 -13.50 5.17
N LYS A 35 14.66 -14.16 5.19
CA LYS A 35 15.18 -14.85 6.38
C LYS A 35 15.71 -13.88 7.44
N HIS A 36 16.18 -12.69 7.09
CA HIS A 36 16.67 -11.72 8.07
C HIS A 36 15.57 -10.95 8.80
N GLN A 37 14.36 -10.86 8.23
CA GLN A 37 13.16 -10.33 8.93
C GLN A 37 12.29 -11.41 9.59
N ARG A 38 12.45 -12.70 9.25
CA ARG A 38 11.85 -13.83 10.00
C ARG A 38 12.32 -13.90 11.46
N TYR A 39 13.52 -13.40 11.76
CA TYR A 39 14.14 -13.55 13.09
C TYR A 39 13.35 -12.95 14.26
N ARG A 40 12.34 -12.08 14.05
CA ARG A 40 11.56 -11.50 15.16
C ARG A 40 10.16 -12.07 15.35
N LEU A 41 9.51 -12.60 14.31
CA LEU A 41 8.29 -13.39 14.52
C LEU A 41 8.61 -14.75 15.14
N ASP A 42 9.82 -15.30 14.92
CA ASP A 42 10.26 -16.54 15.56
C ASP A 42 10.49 -16.40 17.08
N HIS A 43 10.72 -15.18 17.59
CA HIS A 43 10.73 -14.92 19.04
C HIS A 43 9.32 -14.74 19.62
N LEU A 44 8.34 -14.34 18.80
CA LEU A 44 6.93 -14.25 19.17
C LEU A 44 6.17 -15.58 19.01
N SER A 45 6.61 -16.47 18.11
CA SER A 45 6.01 -17.80 17.88
C SER A 45 6.47 -18.87 18.87
N LYS A 46 7.59 -18.64 19.57
CA LYS A 46 8.18 -19.58 20.54
C LYS A 46 7.63 -19.47 21.98
N ARG A 47 6.75 -18.50 22.28
CA ARG A 47 5.90 -18.62 23.47
C ARG A 47 4.77 -19.58 23.11
N SER A 48 4.80 -20.77 23.71
CA SER A 48 3.70 -21.75 23.68
C SER A 48 2.37 -21.01 23.84
N GLN A 49 1.60 -20.90 22.74
CA GLN A 49 0.29 -20.27 22.79
C GLN A 49 -0.62 -21.20 23.59
N PRO A 50 -1.15 -20.77 24.76
CA PRO A 50 -2.20 -21.51 25.42
C PRO A 50 -3.38 -21.63 24.44
N PHE A 51 -4.09 -22.75 24.49
CA PHE A 51 -5.37 -22.90 23.82
C PHE A 51 -6.32 -21.82 24.36
N TRP A 52 -6.49 -20.73 23.61
CA TRP A 52 -7.22 -19.54 24.06
C TRP A 52 -8.70 -19.68 23.73
N ILE A 53 -9.54 -19.60 24.76
CA ILE A 53 -10.97 -19.33 24.63
C ILE A 53 -11.14 -17.81 24.66
N PRO A 54 -11.74 -17.17 23.64
CA PRO A 54 -11.92 -15.72 23.63
C PRO A 54 -12.84 -15.29 24.78
N ASP A 55 -12.33 -14.46 25.69
CA ASP A 55 -13.09 -13.94 26.82
C ASP A 55 -13.99 -12.79 26.36
N THR A 56 -15.14 -13.14 25.79
CA THR A 56 -16.15 -12.20 25.26
C THR A 56 -16.65 -11.19 26.29
N ASN A 57 -16.45 -11.45 27.59
CA ASN A 57 -16.80 -10.58 28.69
C ASN A 57 -16.01 -9.25 28.75
N ASN A 58 -14.87 -9.14 28.07
CA ASN A 58 -14.07 -7.91 28.10
C ASN A 58 -14.58 -6.84 27.11
N GLN A 59 -15.13 -7.25 25.97
CA GLN A 59 -15.64 -6.32 24.94
C GLN A 59 -16.87 -5.53 25.40
N SER A 60 -17.77 -6.17 26.15
CA SER A 60 -18.94 -5.47 26.70
C SER A 60 -18.53 -4.43 27.74
N LYS A 61 -17.47 -4.71 28.53
CA LYS A 61 -16.91 -3.77 29.50
C LYS A 61 -16.26 -2.58 28.83
N ASP A 62 -15.46 -2.80 27.79
CA ASP A 62 -14.80 -1.71 27.06
C ASP A 62 -15.82 -0.78 26.40
N GLN A 63 -16.87 -1.34 25.78
CA GLN A 63 -17.96 -0.53 25.20
C GLN A 63 -18.74 0.25 26.25
N LEU A 64 -19.03 -0.36 27.41
CA LEU A 64 -19.67 0.33 28.52
C LEU A 64 -18.79 1.44 29.10
N LEU A 65 -17.47 1.23 29.17
CA LEU A 65 -16.52 2.23 29.63
C LEU A 65 -16.45 3.40 28.65
N GLU A 66 -16.33 3.13 27.35
CA GLU A 66 -16.30 4.17 26.31
C GLU A 66 -17.58 5.02 26.29
N GLN A 67 -18.74 4.38 26.48
CA GLN A 67 -20.03 5.06 26.58
C GLN A 67 -20.16 5.83 27.89
N GLY A 68 -19.76 5.23 29.01
CA GLY A 68 -19.85 5.84 30.34
C GLY A 68 -18.91 7.04 30.53
N LEU A 69 -17.75 7.04 29.86
CA LEU A 69 -16.77 8.12 29.89
C LEU A 69 -16.93 9.11 28.72
N ASP A 70 -17.94 8.92 27.86
CA ASP A 70 -18.23 9.75 26.69
C ASP A 70 -17.00 10.02 25.80
N TYR A 71 -16.30 8.95 25.42
CA TYR A 71 -15.10 9.08 24.60
C TYR A 71 -15.43 9.69 23.23
N SER A 72 -14.73 10.79 22.93
CA SER A 72 -14.69 11.39 21.61
C SER A 72 -14.16 10.40 20.57
N THR A 73 -14.45 10.67 19.29
CA THR A 73 -13.93 9.88 18.17
C THR A 73 -12.41 9.74 18.24
N ASN A 74 -11.69 10.84 18.50
CA ASN A 74 -10.23 10.82 18.61
C ASN A 74 -9.76 9.92 19.75
N GLN A 75 -10.39 9.95 20.92
CA GLN A 75 -10.03 9.08 22.05
C GLN A 75 -10.22 7.60 21.73
N LYS A 76 -11.30 7.23 21.02
CA LYS A 76 -11.52 5.84 20.58
C LYS A 76 -10.41 5.36 19.65
N TRP A 77 -10.04 6.18 18.68
CA TRP A 77 -8.92 5.87 17.79
C TRP A 77 -7.57 5.89 18.51
N ALA A 78 -7.39 6.76 19.52
CA ALA A 78 -6.18 6.81 20.33
C ALA A 78 -6.01 5.56 21.20
N ASN A 79 -7.12 4.97 21.69
CA ASN A 79 -7.06 3.68 22.38
C ASN A 79 -6.54 2.56 21.46
N GLN A 80 -6.85 2.63 20.17
CA GLN A 80 -6.34 1.67 19.18
C GLN A 80 -4.89 1.97 18.83
N CYS A 81 -4.56 3.20 18.45
CA CYS A 81 -3.19 3.64 18.19
C CYS A 81 -2.96 5.07 18.70
N PRO A 82 -2.36 5.24 19.89
CA PRO A 82 -2.15 6.56 20.48
C PRO A 82 -1.12 7.40 19.70
N ARG A 83 -0.26 6.74 18.92
CA ARG A 83 0.75 7.39 18.06
C ARG A 83 0.16 8.02 16.81
N CYS A 84 -0.99 7.51 16.35
CA CYS A 84 -1.73 8.18 15.30
C CYS A 84 -2.65 9.21 15.97
N SER A 85 -3.65 8.75 16.68
CA SER A 85 -4.78 9.62 17.04
C SER A 85 -4.68 10.27 18.42
N GLY A 86 -3.48 10.27 19.01
CA GLY A 86 -3.23 10.95 20.28
C GLY A 86 -3.35 12.48 20.16
N PRO A 87 -3.38 13.20 21.29
CA PRO A 87 -3.41 14.66 21.28
C PRO A 87 -2.22 15.23 20.50
N ASN A 88 -2.49 16.11 19.55
CA ASN A 88 -1.49 16.79 18.72
C ASN A 88 -1.03 18.12 19.34
N GLU A 89 -1.12 18.24 20.67
CA GLU A 89 -0.70 19.44 21.39
C GLU A 89 0.78 19.73 21.12
N ASN A 90 1.06 20.90 20.53
CA ASN A 90 2.40 21.34 20.13
C ASN A 90 3.05 20.54 18.99
N GLU A 91 2.26 19.81 18.20
CA GLU A 91 2.77 19.16 16.99
C GLU A 91 3.34 20.21 16.01
N GLN A 92 4.61 20.07 15.66
CA GLN A 92 5.27 20.88 14.64
C GLN A 92 5.51 20.03 13.40
N LYS A 93 4.65 20.19 12.40
CA LYS A 93 4.89 19.59 11.09
C LYS A 93 6.08 20.24 10.42
N ALA A 94 6.94 19.44 9.80
CA ALA A 94 8.03 19.95 8.97
C ALA A 94 7.48 20.71 7.76
N ASN A 95 6.28 20.33 7.30
CA ASN A 95 5.64 20.94 6.15
C ASN A 95 4.11 20.72 6.19
N PRO A 96 3.27 21.70 5.78
CA PRO A 96 1.81 21.57 5.78
C PRO A 96 1.26 20.48 4.85
N GLN A 97 2.03 20.04 3.84
CA GLN A 97 1.67 18.95 2.93
C GLN A 97 1.94 17.56 3.51
N GLU A 98 2.62 17.46 4.66
CA GLU A 98 2.83 16.20 5.36
C GLU A 98 1.50 15.59 5.85
N PRO A 99 1.23 14.30 5.57
CA PRO A 99 0.02 13.63 6.02
C PRO A 99 0.01 13.51 7.55
N ASP A 100 -1.15 13.76 8.16
CA ASP A 100 -1.37 13.50 9.59
C ASP A 100 -1.26 12.00 9.89
N PHE A 101 -1.85 11.17 9.01
CA PHE A 101 -1.83 9.72 9.15
C PHE A 101 -1.44 9.05 7.85
N ILE A 102 -0.59 8.03 7.95
CA ILE A 102 -0.32 7.10 6.86
C ILE A 102 -0.94 5.76 7.22
N LEU A 103 -1.71 5.22 6.30
CA LEU A 103 -2.32 3.90 6.40
C LEU A 103 -1.97 3.05 5.19
N ALA A 104 -1.80 1.76 5.42
CA ALA A 104 -1.73 0.74 4.39
C ALA A 104 -3.10 0.07 4.24
N MET A 105 -3.43 -0.37 3.03
CA MET A 105 -4.61 -1.18 2.70
C MET A 105 -4.20 -2.40 1.89
N ASP A 106 -4.88 -3.53 2.09
CA ASP A 106 -4.61 -4.78 1.37
C ASP A 106 -5.74 -5.82 1.59
N GLY A 107 -5.88 -6.76 0.64
CA GLY A 107 -6.84 -7.87 0.67
C GLY A 107 -6.20 -9.24 0.92
N ASN A 108 -6.65 -9.94 1.96
CA ASN A 108 -6.25 -11.31 2.26
C ASN A 108 -7.36 -12.32 1.97
N TYR A 109 -7.12 -13.17 0.98
CA TYR A 109 -8.04 -14.20 0.49
C TYR A 109 -7.88 -15.57 1.14
N GLN A 110 -6.81 -15.75 1.93
CA GLN A 110 -6.66 -16.96 2.72
C GLN A 110 -7.66 -16.96 3.88
N GLN A 111 -8.09 -15.79 4.35
CA GLN A 111 -9.09 -15.60 5.42
C GLN A 111 -10.54 -15.76 4.93
N ARG A 112 -10.79 -16.76 4.08
CA ARG A 112 -12.14 -17.10 3.59
C ARG A 112 -13.00 -17.80 4.65
N HIS A 113 -14.30 -17.91 4.39
CA HIS A 113 -15.24 -18.66 5.21
C HIS A 113 -16.12 -19.52 4.29
N TYR A 114 -16.36 -20.78 4.67
CA TYR A 114 -17.17 -21.67 3.87
C TYR A 114 -18.65 -21.46 4.12
N ALA A 115 -19.44 -21.34 3.04
CA ALA A 115 -20.88 -21.13 3.13
C ALA A 115 -21.63 -22.31 3.80
N HIS A 116 -21.04 -23.50 3.82
CA HIS A 116 -21.61 -24.68 4.49
C HIS A 116 -21.23 -24.79 5.98
N ALA A 117 -20.29 -23.98 6.45
CA ALA A 117 -19.81 -24.04 7.83
C ALA A 117 -20.89 -23.60 8.83
N SER A 118 -21.72 -22.65 8.43
CA SER A 118 -22.80 -22.13 9.26
C SER A 118 -23.89 -21.46 8.41
N LYS A 119 -25.10 -21.40 8.97
CA LYS A 119 -26.24 -20.66 8.40
C LYS A 119 -26.53 -19.35 9.15
N ASP A 120 -25.66 -18.96 10.08
CA ASP A 120 -25.81 -17.70 10.80
C ASP A 120 -25.69 -16.50 9.84
N SER A 121 -26.43 -15.44 10.13
CA SER A 121 -26.36 -14.18 9.39
C SER A 121 -26.28 -13.05 10.42
N PRO A 122 -25.06 -12.69 10.88
CA PRO A 122 -24.90 -11.71 11.95
C PRO A 122 -25.51 -10.36 11.56
N PHE A 123 -26.32 -9.80 12.44
CA PHE A 123 -26.88 -8.46 12.29
C PHE A 123 -25.78 -7.39 12.46
N ASN A 124 -26.02 -6.17 11.97
CA ASN A 124 -25.05 -5.07 12.03
C ASN A 124 -24.53 -4.79 13.46
N ASN A 125 -25.37 -4.94 14.50
CA ASN A 125 -25.00 -4.72 15.89
C ASN A 125 -24.14 -5.85 16.50
N GLN A 126 -24.00 -6.98 15.81
CA GLN A 126 -23.15 -8.10 16.21
C GLN A 126 -21.76 -8.02 15.58
N TYR A 127 -21.52 -7.09 14.64
CA TYR A 127 -20.20 -6.89 14.06
C TYR A 127 -19.28 -6.20 15.08
N PRO A 128 -18.07 -6.71 15.30
CA PRO A 128 -17.09 -6.03 16.15
C PRO A 128 -16.74 -4.64 15.60
N PRO A 129 -16.36 -3.67 16.45
CA PRO A 129 -16.12 -2.29 16.03
C PRO A 129 -15.07 -2.11 14.93
N ILE A 130 -14.09 -3.02 14.87
CA ILE A 130 -13.03 -3.02 13.84
C ILE A 130 -13.55 -3.42 12.46
N PHE A 131 -14.71 -4.08 12.35
CA PHE A 131 -15.29 -4.48 11.06
C PHE A 131 -16.35 -3.48 10.58
N LEU A 132 -16.33 -3.20 9.28
CA LEU A 132 -17.42 -2.48 8.63
C LEU A 132 -18.67 -3.36 8.57
N GLN A 133 -19.79 -2.75 8.93
CA GLN A 133 -21.10 -3.39 8.93
C GLN A 133 -21.61 -3.63 7.50
N PRO A 134 -22.29 -4.76 7.22
CA PRO A 134 -22.85 -5.09 5.91
C PRO A 134 -23.74 -4.00 5.27
N SER A 135 -24.52 -3.25 6.07
CA SER A 135 -25.33 -2.13 5.56
C SER A 135 -24.49 -0.99 4.97
N LYS A 136 -23.32 -0.72 5.55
CA LYS A 136 -22.38 0.29 5.05
C LYS A 136 -21.70 -0.16 3.76
N ILE A 137 -21.42 -1.46 3.65
CA ILE A 137 -20.82 -2.06 2.46
C ILE A 137 -21.82 -2.01 1.29
N SER A 138 -23.03 -2.53 1.49
CA SER A 138 -24.07 -2.59 0.44
C SER A 138 -24.43 -1.23 -0.16
N SER A 139 -24.67 -0.22 0.68
CA SER A 139 -24.94 1.16 0.22
C SER A 139 -23.84 1.74 -0.66
N SER A 140 -22.58 1.37 -0.41
CA SER A 140 -21.44 1.87 -1.20
C SER A 140 -21.19 1.05 -2.46
N THR A 141 -21.53 -0.25 -2.45
CA THR A 141 -21.57 -1.06 -3.67
C THR A 141 -22.55 -0.45 -4.66
N THR A 142 -23.76 -0.10 -4.22
CA THR A 142 -24.78 0.56 -5.05
C THR A 142 -24.27 1.89 -5.60
N LEU A 143 -23.65 2.73 -4.77
CA LEU A 143 -23.07 4.00 -5.24
C LEU A 143 -21.95 3.80 -6.26
N CYS A 144 -21.11 2.77 -6.09
CA CYS A 144 -20.06 2.44 -7.04
C CYS A 144 -20.63 1.92 -8.37
N GLU A 145 -21.71 1.14 -8.34
CA GLU A 145 -22.43 0.64 -9.52
C GLU A 145 -23.18 1.78 -10.24
N GLU A 146 -23.84 2.67 -9.53
CA GLU A 146 -24.52 3.85 -10.10
C GLU A 146 -23.54 4.78 -10.82
N THR A 147 -22.34 4.91 -10.27
CA THR A 147 -21.29 5.73 -10.86
C THR A 147 -20.58 5.02 -12.03
N GLU A 148 -20.85 3.72 -12.30
CA GLU A 148 -20.30 2.94 -13.43
C GLU A 148 -20.45 3.62 -14.79
N VAL A 149 -21.61 4.22 -15.01
CA VAL A 149 -22.05 4.88 -16.26
C VAL A 149 -21.16 6.07 -16.66
N HIS A 150 -20.45 6.69 -15.70
CA HIS A 150 -19.72 7.96 -15.90
C HIS A 150 -18.22 7.81 -16.20
N VAL A 151 -17.69 6.61 -16.44
CA VAL A 151 -16.24 6.38 -16.57
C VAL A 151 -15.81 6.03 -17.97
N ALA A 152 -15.65 7.06 -18.80
CA ALA A 152 -14.87 7.01 -20.03
C ALA A 152 -13.65 7.94 -19.92
N GLY A 153 -12.48 7.51 -20.43
CA GLY A 153 -11.44 8.45 -20.87
C GLY A 153 -10.16 8.63 -20.05
N ILE A 154 -9.87 7.83 -19.00
CA ILE A 154 -8.51 7.80 -18.41
C ILE A 154 -8.08 6.34 -18.26
N ASP A 155 -7.22 5.84 -19.14
CA ASP A 155 -6.62 4.53 -18.96
C ASP A 155 -5.52 4.62 -17.91
N ASP A 156 -5.66 3.87 -16.81
CA ASP A 156 -4.54 3.70 -15.89
C ASP A 156 -3.51 2.78 -16.55
N PRO A 157 -2.25 3.23 -16.74
CA PRO A 157 -1.22 2.43 -17.38
C PRO A 157 -0.95 1.09 -16.69
N CYS A 158 -1.30 0.93 -15.40
CA CYS A 158 -1.08 -0.32 -14.65
C CYS A 158 -2.31 -1.25 -14.59
N ALA A 159 -3.49 -0.82 -15.04
CA ALA A 159 -4.73 -1.59 -14.91
C ALA A 159 -4.67 -2.98 -15.56
N GLN A 160 -4.00 -3.10 -16.71
CA GLN A 160 -3.90 -4.36 -17.46
C GLN A 160 -3.04 -5.42 -16.73
N SER A 161 -1.94 -5.01 -16.11
CA SER A 161 -1.02 -5.93 -15.41
C SER A 161 -1.64 -6.54 -14.16
N HIS A 162 -2.43 -5.76 -13.40
CA HIS A 162 -3.12 -6.26 -12.21
C HIS A 162 -4.40 -7.03 -12.53
N LYS A 163 -5.08 -6.71 -13.64
CA LYS A 163 -6.25 -7.48 -14.09
C LYS A 163 -5.89 -8.94 -14.37
N VAL A 164 -4.73 -9.21 -14.96
CA VAL A 164 -4.22 -10.57 -15.22
C VAL A 164 -3.93 -11.36 -13.92
N ALA A 165 -3.42 -10.68 -12.89
CA ALA A 165 -3.17 -11.30 -11.58
C ALA A 165 -4.47 -11.59 -10.79
N ASN A 166 -5.52 -10.80 -11.01
CA ASN A 166 -6.85 -11.05 -10.43
C ASN A 166 -7.63 -12.12 -11.21
N ASP A 167 -7.53 -12.14 -12.54
CA ASP A 167 -8.25 -13.10 -13.40
C ASP A 167 -7.72 -14.54 -13.27
N THR A 168 -6.48 -14.73 -12.79
CA THR A 168 -5.94 -16.07 -12.45
C THR A 168 -6.52 -16.65 -11.16
N ARG A 169 -7.36 -15.91 -10.42
CA ARG A 169 -8.11 -16.41 -9.27
C ARG A 169 -9.50 -16.88 -9.74
N ASP A 170 -9.55 -18.09 -10.28
CA ASP A 170 -10.76 -18.73 -10.82
C ASP A 170 -12.02 -18.48 -9.97
N ALA A 171 -13.09 -17.96 -10.61
CA ALA A 171 -14.38 -17.70 -9.99
C ALA A 171 -14.98 -18.95 -9.29
N THR A 172 -14.66 -20.16 -9.79
CA THR A 172 -15.09 -21.45 -9.24
C THR A 172 -14.52 -21.76 -7.85
N LYS A 173 -13.39 -21.14 -7.44
CA LYS A 173 -12.86 -21.30 -6.07
C LYS A 173 -13.74 -20.64 -5.00
N TRP A 174 -14.54 -19.64 -5.38
CA TRP A 174 -15.35 -18.85 -4.43
C TRP A 174 -16.76 -19.39 -4.24
N GLU A 175 -17.26 -20.26 -5.12
CA GLU A 175 -18.66 -20.75 -5.05
C GLU A 175 -19.01 -21.42 -3.73
N LYS A 176 -18.02 -22.03 -3.07
CA LYS A 176 -18.20 -22.69 -1.76
C LYS A 176 -18.02 -21.75 -0.57
N CYS A 177 -17.68 -20.48 -0.81
CA CYS A 177 -17.42 -19.48 0.21
C CYS A 177 -18.53 -18.44 0.22
N ASP A 178 -18.93 -17.99 1.41
CA ASP A 178 -19.77 -16.81 1.57
C ASP A 178 -18.89 -15.56 1.72
N ASP A 179 -17.88 -15.61 2.58
CA ASP A 179 -16.80 -14.61 2.61
C ASP A 179 -15.57 -15.17 1.87
N SER A 180 -15.17 -14.53 0.77
CA SER A 180 -13.99 -14.92 -0.04
C SER A 180 -12.67 -14.43 0.56
N GLY A 181 -12.71 -13.52 1.53
CA GLY A 181 -11.53 -12.99 2.20
C GLY A 181 -11.85 -11.84 3.17
N ILE A 182 -10.80 -11.15 3.59
CA ILE A 182 -10.88 -9.90 4.34
C ILE A 182 -10.08 -8.82 3.62
N PHE A 183 -10.62 -7.62 3.57
CA PHE A 183 -9.89 -6.42 3.19
C PHE A 183 -9.59 -5.63 4.46
N GLY A 184 -8.35 -5.20 4.65
CA GLY A 184 -7.90 -4.55 5.88
C GLY A 184 -7.19 -3.24 5.66
N SER A 185 -7.05 -2.51 6.76
CA SER A 185 -6.17 -1.36 6.88
C SER A 185 -5.36 -1.42 8.16
N ALA A 186 -4.13 -0.90 8.10
CA ALA A 186 -3.26 -0.73 9.25
C ALA A 186 -2.55 0.62 9.16
N CYS A 187 -2.27 1.26 10.29
CA CYS A 187 -1.46 2.49 10.27
C CYS A 187 0.02 2.18 10.01
N ARG A 188 0.84 3.22 9.79
CA ARG A 188 2.31 3.12 9.68
C ARG A 188 3.03 2.47 10.87
N HIS A 189 2.33 2.30 12.00
CA HIS A 189 2.82 1.62 13.20
C HIS A 189 2.46 0.13 13.23
N ASP A 190 1.99 -0.42 12.11
CA ASP A 190 1.52 -1.79 11.93
C ASP A 190 0.25 -2.14 12.76
N VAL A 191 -0.36 -1.16 13.44
CA VAL A 191 -1.58 -1.36 14.22
C VAL A 191 -2.78 -1.52 13.27
N PRO A 192 -3.54 -2.62 13.34
CA PRO A 192 -4.75 -2.81 12.53
C PRO A 192 -5.81 -1.77 12.87
N LEU A 193 -6.48 -1.21 11.86
CA LEU A 193 -7.44 -0.12 12.00
C LEU A 193 -8.87 -0.56 11.72
N LEU A 194 -9.15 -0.99 10.49
CA LEU A 194 -10.49 -1.39 10.03
C LEU A 194 -10.41 -2.59 9.08
N TYR A 195 -11.44 -3.42 9.09
CA TYR A 195 -11.65 -4.54 8.17
C TYR A 195 -13.00 -4.44 7.45
N ALA A 196 -13.06 -5.04 6.26
CA ALA A 196 -14.30 -5.37 5.57
C ALA A 196 -14.24 -6.83 5.11
N ASN A 197 -15.35 -7.55 5.25
CA ASN A 197 -15.46 -8.87 4.63
C ASN A 197 -15.55 -8.70 3.11
N ILE A 198 -14.76 -9.50 2.39
CA ILE A 198 -14.92 -9.63 0.94
C ILE A 198 -16.00 -10.69 0.72
N TYR A 199 -17.16 -10.30 0.19
CA TYR A 199 -18.31 -11.18 0.06
C TYR A 199 -18.47 -11.69 -1.37
N LYS A 200 -18.30 -13.00 -1.60
CA LYS A 200 -18.49 -13.71 -2.89
C LYS A 200 -17.86 -13.06 -4.13
N THR A 201 -16.92 -12.14 -3.98
CA THR A 201 -16.25 -11.43 -5.08
C THR A 201 -14.74 -11.47 -4.90
N GLY A 202 -14.02 -10.99 -5.92
CA GLY A 202 -12.66 -10.49 -5.72
C GLY A 202 -12.65 -9.16 -4.95
N GLU A 203 -11.45 -8.70 -4.61
CA GLU A 203 -11.20 -7.35 -4.12
C GLU A 203 -11.56 -6.33 -5.21
N LYS A 204 -12.56 -5.52 -4.89
CA LYS A 204 -12.97 -4.39 -5.73
C LYS A 204 -12.52 -3.09 -5.09
N LEU A 205 -12.30 -2.06 -5.90
CA LEU A 205 -11.87 -0.73 -5.42
C LEU A 205 -12.88 -0.03 -4.50
N TYR A 206 -14.09 -0.56 -4.32
CA TYR A 206 -15.03 -0.01 -3.34
C TYR A 206 -14.64 -0.33 -1.89
N TYR A 207 -13.89 -1.42 -1.62
CA TYR A 207 -13.43 -1.72 -0.25
C TYR A 207 -12.47 -0.65 0.30
N PRO A 208 -11.39 -0.27 -0.42
CA PRO A 208 -10.55 0.84 0.04
C PRO A 208 -11.32 2.15 0.16
N VAL A 209 -12.25 2.44 -0.75
CA VAL A 209 -13.13 3.63 -0.68
C VAL A 209 -14.01 3.61 0.58
N LEU A 210 -14.55 2.45 0.97
CA LEU A 210 -15.36 2.27 2.17
C LEU A 210 -14.57 2.54 3.46
N LEU A 211 -13.38 1.95 3.56
CA LEU A 211 -12.49 2.15 4.70
C LEU A 211 -12.09 3.62 4.79
N LEU A 212 -11.73 4.24 3.65
CA LEU A 212 -11.38 5.64 3.60
C LEU A 212 -12.55 6.56 3.97
N ARG A 213 -13.77 6.26 3.52
CA ARG A 213 -14.99 7.01 3.90
C ARG A 213 -15.20 7.01 5.40
N ARG A 214 -15.02 5.85 6.05
CA ARG A 214 -15.13 5.73 7.50
C ARG A 214 -14.09 6.62 8.20
N ILE A 215 -12.84 6.58 7.75
CA ILE A 215 -11.76 7.37 8.35
C ILE A 215 -11.99 8.87 8.13
N LEU A 216 -12.37 9.30 6.92
CA LEU A 216 -12.64 10.71 6.62
C LEU A 216 -13.87 11.25 7.37
N THR A 217 -14.84 10.40 7.73
CA THR A 217 -15.97 10.80 8.59
C THR A 217 -15.49 11.13 9.99
N ASP A 218 -14.54 10.33 10.49
CA ASP A 218 -13.99 10.46 11.83
C ASP A 218 -12.91 11.56 11.91
N PHE A 219 -12.22 11.84 10.79
CA PHE A 219 -11.13 12.81 10.65
C PHE A 219 -11.29 13.70 9.39
N PRO A 220 -12.30 14.59 9.34
CA PRO A 220 -12.64 15.34 8.13
C PRO A 220 -11.56 16.35 7.68
N GLU A 221 -10.77 16.87 8.61
CA GLU A 221 -9.76 17.90 8.32
C GLU A 221 -8.34 17.33 8.15
N SER A 222 -8.16 16.03 8.35
CA SER A 222 -6.85 15.39 8.29
C SER A 222 -6.40 15.12 6.85
N LYS A 223 -5.10 15.25 6.63
CA LYS A 223 -4.38 14.78 5.46
C LYS A 223 -3.98 13.33 5.64
N ILE A 224 -4.33 12.48 4.67
CA ILE A 224 -4.18 11.04 4.79
C ILE A 224 -3.29 10.52 3.65
N GLY A 225 -2.20 9.88 4.02
CA GLY A 225 -1.37 9.08 3.12
C GLY A 225 -1.89 7.65 3.03
N ILE A 226 -2.14 7.17 1.82
CA ILE A 226 -2.68 5.84 1.53
C ILE A 226 -1.63 5.04 0.77
N LEU A 227 -1.17 3.95 1.37
CA LEU A 227 -0.30 2.96 0.75
C LEU A 227 -1.13 1.74 0.36
N TYR A 228 -1.11 1.38 -0.91
CA TYR A 228 -1.87 0.24 -1.43
C TYR A 228 -1.20 -0.33 -2.67
N ASP A 229 -1.22 -1.64 -2.85
CA ASP A 229 -0.67 -2.35 -4.03
C ASP A 229 -1.04 -1.70 -5.35
N ILE A 230 -2.31 -1.29 -5.47
CA ILE A 230 -2.86 -0.61 -6.63
C ILE A 230 -3.30 0.82 -6.28
N GLY A 231 -2.53 1.51 -5.43
CA GLY A 231 -2.78 2.91 -5.04
C GLY A 231 -2.94 3.86 -6.22
N CYS A 232 -2.24 3.60 -7.34
CA CYS A 232 -2.40 4.32 -8.61
C CYS A 232 -3.80 4.18 -9.23
N GLN A 233 -4.36 2.97 -9.20
CA GLN A 233 -5.72 2.69 -9.65
C GLN A 233 -6.75 3.29 -8.70
N LEU A 234 -6.47 3.25 -7.39
CA LEU A 234 -7.35 3.83 -6.38
C LEU A 234 -7.49 5.36 -6.55
N GLU A 235 -6.39 6.09 -6.74
CA GLU A 235 -6.45 7.53 -7.01
C GLU A 235 -7.28 7.82 -8.26
N THR A 236 -7.00 7.09 -9.34
CA THR A 236 -7.71 7.23 -10.61
C THR A 236 -9.20 6.95 -10.46
N HIS A 237 -9.55 5.90 -9.71
CA HIS A 237 -10.93 5.52 -9.42
C HIS A 237 -11.67 6.59 -8.61
N ILE A 238 -11.05 7.10 -7.54
CA ILE A 238 -11.61 8.17 -6.70
C ILE A 238 -11.88 9.43 -7.53
N LYS A 239 -10.92 9.86 -8.35
CA LYS A 239 -11.05 11.04 -9.22
C LYS A 239 -12.15 10.87 -10.25
N LYS A 240 -12.14 9.75 -10.98
CA LYS A 240 -13.11 9.44 -12.02
C LYS A 240 -14.55 9.40 -11.51
N ARG A 241 -14.74 8.75 -10.36
CA ARG A 241 -16.06 8.57 -9.73
C ARG A 241 -16.49 9.77 -8.89
N GLN A 242 -15.67 10.84 -8.84
CA GLN A 242 -15.91 12.04 -8.05
C GLN A 242 -16.16 11.72 -6.56
N PHE A 243 -15.42 10.74 -6.02
CA PHE A 243 -15.47 10.46 -4.59
C PHE A 243 -14.68 11.50 -3.81
N PHE A 244 -15.22 11.93 -2.66
CA PHE A 244 -14.55 12.83 -1.72
C PHE A 244 -14.06 14.15 -2.33
N VAL A 245 -14.77 14.73 -3.31
CA VAL A 245 -14.33 15.89 -4.12
C VAL A 245 -13.65 16.98 -3.27
N GLU A 246 -14.29 17.40 -2.17
CA GLU A 246 -13.79 18.45 -1.28
C GLU A 246 -12.55 18.07 -0.47
N LYS A 247 -12.30 16.76 -0.31
CA LYS A 247 -11.20 16.19 0.50
C LYS A 247 -10.10 15.55 -0.35
N GLN A 248 -10.24 15.48 -1.67
CA GLN A 248 -9.23 14.86 -2.56
C GLN A 248 -7.85 15.50 -2.44
N SER A 249 -7.78 16.82 -2.18
CA SER A 249 -6.52 17.55 -1.97
C SER A 249 -5.78 17.14 -0.69
N ASN A 250 -6.49 16.54 0.27
CA ASN A 250 -5.95 16.02 1.51
C ASN A 250 -5.53 14.55 1.40
N LEU A 251 -5.70 13.91 0.25
CA LEU A 251 -5.33 12.51 0.04
C LEU A 251 -4.02 12.39 -0.75
N LEU A 252 -3.07 11.66 -0.18
CA LEU A 252 -1.84 11.26 -0.85
C LEU A 252 -1.91 9.77 -1.13
N PHE A 253 -1.52 9.35 -2.34
CA PHE A 253 -1.54 7.95 -2.74
C PHE A 253 -0.13 7.47 -3.03
N GLY A 254 0.18 6.26 -2.58
CA GLY A 254 1.44 5.58 -2.84
C GLY A 254 1.22 4.08 -3.00
N THR A 255 2.20 3.42 -3.62
CA THR A 255 2.26 1.95 -3.71
C THR A 255 3.10 1.39 -2.57
N LEU A 256 2.83 0.15 -2.14
CA LEU A 256 3.70 -0.51 -1.16
C LEU A 256 5.13 -0.64 -1.74
N VAL A 257 6.15 -0.51 -0.90
CA VAL A 257 7.54 -0.39 -1.39
C VAL A 257 8.01 -1.64 -2.14
N PHE A 258 7.61 -2.84 -1.72
CA PHE A 258 7.98 -4.06 -2.45
C PHE A 258 7.16 -4.25 -3.74
N HIS A 259 5.93 -3.75 -3.75
CA HIS A 259 5.03 -3.86 -4.89
C HIS A 259 5.27 -2.75 -5.92
N ALA A 260 5.93 -1.65 -5.56
CA ALA A 260 6.21 -0.53 -6.46
C ALA A 260 6.93 -0.99 -7.75
N TYR A 261 7.86 -1.93 -7.66
CA TYR A 261 8.67 -2.36 -8.80
C TYR A 261 7.92 -3.16 -9.86
N VAL A 262 6.76 -3.73 -9.53
CA VAL A 262 5.91 -4.41 -10.53
C VAL A 262 5.09 -3.43 -11.37
N HIS A 263 5.05 -2.15 -10.96
CA HIS A 263 4.41 -1.09 -11.73
C HIS A 263 5.33 -0.56 -12.83
N LYS A 264 4.71 0.04 -13.87
CA LYS A 264 5.45 0.76 -14.92
C LYS A 264 6.24 1.92 -14.31
N TRP A 265 7.37 2.27 -14.93
CA TRP A 265 8.27 3.32 -14.42
C TRP A 265 7.57 4.66 -14.13
N LEU A 266 6.65 5.12 -15.00
CA LEU A 266 5.82 6.30 -14.76
C LEU A 266 5.05 6.22 -13.42
N CYS A 267 4.47 5.07 -13.12
CA CYS A 267 3.76 4.83 -11.87
C CYS A 267 4.74 4.81 -10.69
N GLN A 268 5.93 4.22 -10.84
CA GLN A 268 6.97 4.27 -9.81
C GLN A 268 7.38 5.71 -9.49
N VAL A 269 7.65 6.53 -10.51
CA VAL A 269 8.01 7.95 -10.32
C VAL A 269 6.92 8.69 -9.55
N LYS A 270 5.64 8.42 -9.83
CA LYS A 270 4.51 9.12 -9.20
C LYS A 270 4.15 8.61 -7.79
N TYR A 271 4.19 7.31 -7.56
CA TYR A 271 3.58 6.68 -6.39
C TYR A 271 4.55 5.89 -5.51
N ASN A 272 5.81 5.71 -5.90
CA ASN A 272 6.77 5.00 -5.05
C ASN A 272 7.12 5.88 -3.82
N PRO A 273 6.91 5.40 -2.58
CA PRO A 273 7.20 6.14 -1.36
C PRO A 273 8.68 6.51 -1.19
N ARG A 274 9.60 5.78 -1.83
CA ARG A 274 11.05 6.05 -1.79
C ARG A 274 11.48 7.19 -2.70
N LEU A 275 10.67 7.52 -3.70
CA LEU A 275 10.96 8.56 -4.69
C LEU A 275 10.19 9.85 -4.42
N ASN A 276 9.21 9.80 -3.52
CA ASN A 276 8.29 10.90 -3.26
C ASN A 276 8.39 11.38 -1.82
N ASN A 277 8.11 12.66 -1.62
CA ASN A 277 8.15 13.29 -0.30
C ASN A 277 7.01 12.78 0.60
N TRP A 278 7.15 13.06 1.90
CA TRP A 278 6.12 12.87 2.94
C TRP A 278 5.85 11.44 3.43
N TRP A 279 6.46 10.42 2.82
CA TRP A 279 6.32 9.04 3.29
C TRP A 279 7.35 8.62 4.35
N GLY A 280 8.49 9.32 4.40
CA GLY A 280 9.62 8.93 5.24
C GLY A 280 10.12 7.52 4.89
N LEU A 281 10.38 6.69 5.91
CA LEU A 281 10.76 5.28 5.74
C LEU A 281 9.56 4.32 5.89
N SER A 282 8.34 4.79 5.64
CA SER A 282 7.15 3.95 5.69
C SER A 282 7.14 3.01 4.47
N ASP A 283 7.09 1.70 4.71
CA ASP A 283 7.12 0.68 3.66
C ASP A 283 5.73 0.27 3.18
N GLY A 284 4.72 0.40 4.06
CA GLY A 284 3.34 -0.01 3.79
C GLY A 284 3.08 -1.51 4.01
N GLU A 285 4.07 -2.26 4.48
CA GLU A 285 4.05 -3.73 4.57
C GLU A 285 3.43 -4.24 5.89
N GLY A 286 2.74 -3.36 6.62
CA GLY A 286 2.17 -3.69 7.93
C GLY A 286 1.06 -4.74 7.84
N LEU A 287 0.30 -4.76 6.75
CA LEU A 287 -0.75 -5.75 6.54
C LEU A 287 -0.19 -7.14 6.27
N GLU A 288 0.91 -7.30 5.54
CA GLU A 288 1.57 -8.61 5.38
C GLU A 288 2.03 -9.20 6.72
N ARG A 289 2.54 -8.35 7.63
CA ARG A 289 2.91 -8.75 9.00
C ARG A 289 1.67 -9.18 9.79
N LEU A 290 0.59 -8.42 9.67
CA LEU A 290 -0.70 -8.75 10.30
C LEU A 290 -1.26 -10.07 9.76
N TRP A 291 -1.23 -10.29 8.44
CA TRP A 291 -1.68 -11.53 7.80
C TRP A 291 -0.89 -12.72 8.29
N SER A 292 0.43 -12.59 8.40
CA SER A 292 1.28 -13.60 9.01
C SER A 292 0.87 -13.89 10.46
N PHE A 293 0.61 -12.85 11.26
CA PHE A 293 0.18 -12.98 12.65
C PHE A 293 -1.19 -13.66 12.81
N LEU A 294 -2.15 -13.37 11.93
CA LEU A 294 -3.48 -13.96 11.92
C LEU A 294 -3.53 -15.35 11.27
N SER A 295 -2.45 -15.78 10.59
CA SER A 295 -2.43 -17.03 9.82
C SER A 295 -2.78 -18.30 10.60
N PRO A 296 -2.45 -18.44 11.91
CA PRO A 296 -2.83 -19.63 12.68
C PRO A 296 -4.36 -19.80 12.83
N LEU A 297 -5.13 -18.70 12.71
CA LEU A 297 -6.60 -18.76 12.77
C LEU A 297 -7.22 -19.29 11.48
N ILE A 298 -6.53 -19.23 10.35
CA ILE A 298 -7.10 -19.49 9.03
C ILE A 298 -7.84 -20.85 8.97
N PRO A 299 -7.23 -22.00 9.33
CA PRO A 299 -7.87 -23.29 9.14
C PRO A 299 -9.13 -23.47 9.99
N SER A 300 -9.12 -22.99 11.24
CA SER A 300 -10.27 -23.12 12.14
C SER A 300 -11.40 -22.18 11.77
N LEU A 301 -11.07 -20.97 11.30
CA LEU A 301 -12.07 -19.97 10.94
C LEU A 301 -12.81 -20.27 9.65
N TRP A 302 -12.23 -21.06 8.73
CA TRP A 302 -12.91 -21.51 7.51
C TRP A 302 -14.21 -22.27 7.79
N VAL A 303 -14.25 -23.00 8.90
CA VAL A 303 -15.34 -23.92 9.28
C VAL A 303 -16.07 -23.51 10.56
N SER A 304 -15.75 -22.33 11.10
CA SER A 304 -16.43 -21.76 12.27
C SER A 304 -17.79 -21.14 11.87
N THR A 305 -18.56 -20.66 12.84
CA THR A 305 -19.69 -19.76 12.51
C THR A 305 -19.17 -18.38 12.12
N ARG A 306 -19.95 -17.60 11.35
CA ARG A 306 -19.53 -16.24 10.94
C ARG A 306 -19.22 -15.34 12.13
N LEU A 307 -20.05 -15.39 13.18
CA LEU A 307 -19.84 -14.56 14.37
C LEU A 307 -18.52 -14.90 15.10
N HIS A 308 -18.25 -16.20 15.33
CA HIS A 308 -16.98 -16.65 15.90
C HIS A 308 -15.77 -16.19 15.09
N ARG A 309 -15.83 -16.27 13.76
CA ARG A 309 -14.76 -15.76 12.88
C ARG A 309 -14.51 -14.27 13.08
N LEU A 310 -15.55 -13.45 13.06
CA LEU A 310 -15.42 -12.00 13.24
C LEU A 310 -14.80 -11.65 14.60
N HIS A 311 -15.28 -12.25 15.68
CA HIS A 311 -14.76 -11.98 17.02
C HIS A 311 -13.34 -12.53 17.22
N ALA A 312 -13.01 -13.70 16.67
CA ALA A 312 -11.66 -14.25 16.78
C ALA A 312 -10.62 -13.34 16.11
N ILE A 313 -10.91 -12.87 14.88
CA ILE A 313 -10.05 -11.91 14.17
C ILE A 313 -9.94 -10.61 14.96
N HIS A 314 -11.06 -10.09 15.46
CA HIS A 314 -11.07 -8.84 16.22
C HIS A 314 -10.25 -8.93 17.52
N VAL A 315 -10.46 -9.96 18.34
CA VAL A 315 -9.73 -10.16 19.60
C VAL A 315 -8.23 -10.28 19.35
N LEU A 316 -7.83 -11.08 18.36
CA LEU A 316 -6.40 -11.25 18.06
C LEU A 316 -5.78 -9.96 17.50
N SER A 317 -6.55 -9.16 16.75
CA SER A 317 -6.12 -7.84 16.28
C SER A 317 -5.95 -6.85 17.44
N GLN A 318 -6.84 -6.86 18.44
CA GLN A 318 -6.71 -6.04 19.64
C GLN A 318 -5.47 -6.43 20.45
N TYR A 319 -5.24 -7.73 20.61
CA TYR A 319 -4.04 -8.23 21.28
C TYR A 319 -2.77 -7.74 20.58
N LEU A 320 -2.70 -7.85 19.24
CA LEU A 320 -1.58 -7.34 18.47
C LEU A 320 -1.41 -5.82 18.63
N ALA A 321 -2.50 -5.05 18.56
CA ALA A 321 -2.47 -3.61 18.75
C ALA A 321 -1.88 -3.24 20.13
N LYS A 322 -2.28 -3.95 21.18
CA LYS A 322 -1.75 -3.76 22.53
C LYS A 322 -0.25 -4.03 22.61
N GLU A 323 0.21 -5.17 22.10
CA GLU A 323 1.65 -5.51 22.06
C GLU A 323 2.48 -4.48 21.26
N LEU A 324 1.95 -4.02 20.13
CA LEU A 324 2.59 -2.99 19.30
C LEU A 324 2.63 -1.63 20.00
N ASN A 325 1.65 -1.32 20.84
CA ASN A 325 1.61 -0.10 21.62
C ASN A 325 2.52 -0.17 22.85
N GLU A 326 2.59 -1.30 23.54
CA GLU A 326 3.52 -1.51 24.67
C GLU A 326 4.99 -1.45 24.22
N SER A 327 5.31 -1.95 23.03
CA SER A 327 6.66 -1.91 22.45
C SER A 327 7.01 -0.60 21.72
N THR A 328 6.20 0.45 21.89
CA THR A 328 6.35 1.74 21.17
C THR A 328 7.74 2.36 21.34
N GLY A 329 8.29 2.38 22.57
CA GLY A 329 9.59 2.98 22.84
C GLY A 329 10.72 2.30 22.07
N GLU A 330 10.74 0.96 22.06
CA GLU A 330 11.71 0.19 21.29
C GLU A 330 11.52 0.42 19.78
N TRP A 331 10.26 0.46 19.33
CA TRP A 331 9.94 0.72 17.93
C TRP A 331 10.48 2.09 17.47
N LEU A 332 10.26 3.15 18.25
CA LEU A 332 10.74 4.50 17.93
C LEU A 332 12.27 4.56 17.90
N HIS A 333 12.94 3.97 18.89
CA HIS A 333 14.40 3.90 18.92
C HIS A 333 14.97 3.20 17.68
N ARG A 334 14.38 2.07 17.28
CA ARG A 334 14.78 1.35 16.05
C ARG A 334 14.56 2.19 14.79
N LYS A 335 13.41 2.89 14.69
CA LYS A 335 13.12 3.74 13.52
C LYS A 335 14.08 4.93 13.44
N LEU A 336 14.42 5.55 14.57
CA LEU A 336 15.43 6.60 14.63
C LEU A 336 16.80 6.08 14.19
N PHE A 337 17.22 4.92 14.72
CA PHE A 337 18.48 4.30 14.32
C PHE A 337 18.52 4.00 12.81
N MET A 338 17.44 3.43 12.26
CA MET A 338 17.33 3.18 10.82
C MET A 338 17.40 4.47 10.00
N ALA A 339 16.76 5.55 10.46
CA ALA A 339 16.82 6.85 9.80
C ALA A 339 18.24 7.41 9.78
N LEU A 340 18.93 7.41 10.92
CA LEU A 340 20.33 7.87 11.03
C LEU A 340 21.28 7.03 10.17
N SER A 341 21.11 5.70 10.18
CA SER A 341 21.88 4.80 9.33
C SER A 341 21.63 5.07 7.85
N THR A 342 20.38 5.28 7.45
CA THR A 342 20.02 5.59 6.06
C THR A 342 20.66 6.90 5.63
N ILE A 343 20.57 7.95 6.45
CA ILE A 343 21.22 9.24 6.19
C ILE A 343 22.71 9.06 5.98
N LYS A 344 23.39 8.33 6.88
CA LYS A 344 24.83 8.07 6.77
C LYS A 344 25.17 7.36 5.46
N THR A 345 24.51 6.25 5.13
CA THR A 345 24.76 5.50 3.89
C THR A 345 24.47 6.33 2.64
N SER A 346 23.41 7.15 2.67
CA SER A 346 23.08 8.05 1.57
C SER A 346 24.13 9.16 1.39
N CYS A 347 24.66 9.73 2.47
CA CYS A 347 25.75 10.71 2.42
C CYS A 347 27.02 10.09 1.81
N GLU A 348 27.43 8.91 2.28
CA GLU A 348 28.59 8.18 1.73
C GLU A 348 28.40 7.84 0.24
N GLY A 349 27.18 7.51 -0.17
CA GLY A 349 26.84 7.30 -1.58
C GLY A 349 26.95 8.57 -2.42
N LEU A 350 26.45 9.70 -1.91
CA LEU A 350 26.54 11.00 -2.57
C LEU A 350 28.00 11.48 -2.70
N GLU A 351 28.82 11.29 -1.66
CA GLU A 351 30.25 11.64 -1.70
C GLU A 351 30.98 10.90 -2.81
N LYS A 352 30.70 9.60 -3.01
CA LYS A 352 31.26 8.82 -4.12
C LYS A 352 30.81 9.37 -5.47
N LEU A 353 29.55 9.76 -5.60
CA LEU A 353 29.01 10.34 -6.84
C LEU A 353 29.62 11.72 -7.14
N HIS A 354 29.87 12.55 -6.12
CA HIS A 354 30.52 13.86 -6.26
C HIS A 354 32.00 13.76 -6.66
N GLN A 355 32.62 12.58 -6.57
CA GLN A 355 33.98 12.36 -7.06
C GLN A 355 34.03 12.01 -8.56
N LEU A 356 32.89 11.65 -9.16
CA LEU A 356 32.82 11.31 -10.58
C LEU A 356 32.76 12.58 -11.44
N LEU A 357 33.49 12.55 -12.55
CA LEU A 357 33.48 13.60 -13.57
C LEU A 357 32.23 13.48 -14.45
N VAL A 358 31.64 14.62 -14.78
CA VAL A 358 30.52 14.66 -15.74
C VAL A 358 31.06 14.36 -17.15
N LEU A 359 30.60 13.26 -17.75
CA LEU A 359 31.13 12.74 -19.01
C LEU A 359 30.81 13.62 -20.24
N ASN A 360 29.86 14.55 -20.13
CA ASN A 360 29.16 15.15 -21.26
C ASN A 360 29.08 16.68 -21.23
N ASP A 361 29.67 17.31 -20.21
CA ASP A 361 29.62 18.76 -20.06
C ASP A 361 30.96 19.37 -20.48
N SER A 362 30.90 20.40 -21.31
CA SER A 362 32.08 21.17 -21.76
C SER A 362 32.85 21.76 -20.58
N ALA A 363 32.21 21.84 -19.42
CA ALA A 363 32.70 22.45 -18.19
C ALA A 363 33.61 21.56 -17.31
N ARG A 364 33.84 20.26 -17.61
CA ARG A 364 34.70 19.35 -16.79
C ARG A 364 34.43 19.41 -15.28
N GLY A 365 33.18 19.60 -14.87
CA GLY A 365 32.78 19.64 -13.46
C GLY A 365 32.54 18.25 -12.86
N ASN A 366 32.57 18.17 -11.53
CA ASN A 366 32.08 17.01 -10.79
C ASN A 366 30.54 17.07 -10.65
N TYR A 367 29.90 15.93 -10.41
CA TYR A 367 28.46 15.93 -10.10
C TYR A 367 28.15 16.69 -8.81
N THR A 368 27.02 17.39 -8.79
CA THR A 368 26.55 18.16 -7.63
C THR A 368 25.11 17.80 -7.27
N ASN A 369 24.70 18.08 -6.03
CA ASN A 369 23.31 17.88 -5.61
C ASN A 369 22.32 18.67 -6.48
N LYS A 370 22.71 19.88 -6.93
CA LYS A 370 21.88 20.69 -7.86
C LYS A 370 21.69 19.98 -9.19
N PHE A 371 22.73 19.33 -9.72
CA PHE A 371 22.63 18.54 -10.94
C PHE A 371 21.66 17.37 -10.75
N PHE A 372 21.80 16.58 -9.68
CA PHE A 372 20.91 15.44 -9.45
C PHE A 372 19.46 15.86 -9.25
N GLN A 373 19.22 16.94 -8.51
CA GLN A 373 17.87 17.48 -8.36
C GLN A 373 17.29 17.92 -9.70
N ALA A 374 18.06 18.64 -10.52
CA ALA A 374 17.61 19.06 -11.85
C ALA A 374 17.30 17.86 -12.77
N GLN A 375 18.11 16.79 -12.72
CA GLN A 375 17.84 15.57 -13.46
C GLN A 375 16.56 14.88 -12.97
N TRP A 376 16.36 14.80 -11.66
CA TRP A 376 15.14 14.25 -11.09
C TRP A 376 13.90 15.08 -11.45
N ASP A 377 13.99 16.40 -11.40
CA ASP A 377 12.90 17.30 -11.80
C ASP A 377 12.55 17.13 -13.28
N ASN A 378 13.57 16.92 -14.14
CA ASN A 378 13.38 16.62 -15.56
C ASN A 378 12.69 15.26 -15.76
N GLU A 379 13.10 14.23 -15.01
CA GLU A 379 12.50 12.89 -15.06
C GLU A 379 11.03 12.93 -14.62
N GLN A 380 10.74 13.63 -13.51
CA GLN A 380 9.38 13.86 -13.04
C GLN A 380 8.57 14.67 -14.06
N ALA A 381 9.13 15.71 -14.65
CA ALA A 381 8.43 16.49 -15.68
C ALA A 381 8.12 15.63 -16.93
N TYR A 382 9.09 14.83 -17.38
CA TYR A 382 8.95 13.95 -18.54
C TYR A 382 7.83 12.93 -18.34
N HIS A 383 7.79 12.30 -17.16
CA HIS A 383 6.81 11.28 -16.85
C HIS A 383 5.45 11.85 -16.43
N LEU A 384 5.40 12.85 -15.54
CA LEU A 384 4.14 13.31 -14.93
C LEU A 384 3.37 14.35 -15.77
N LYS A 385 4.03 15.18 -16.59
CA LYS A 385 3.36 16.24 -17.37
C LYS A 385 2.87 15.76 -18.73
N THR A 386 3.32 14.59 -19.19
CA THR A 386 2.99 14.05 -20.52
C THR A 386 1.81 13.09 -20.45
N ASN A 387 0.67 13.54 -19.91
CA ASN A 387 -0.57 12.76 -20.01
C ASN A 387 -1.01 12.67 -21.48
N VAL A 388 -1.42 11.48 -21.92
CA VAL A 388 -1.91 11.11 -23.27
C VAL A 388 -0.85 10.83 -24.34
N SER A 389 0.29 11.53 -24.36
CA SER A 389 1.23 11.48 -25.51
C SER A 389 2.26 10.33 -25.52
N PHE A 390 2.35 9.48 -24.48
CA PHE A 390 3.44 8.49 -24.35
C PHE A 390 3.38 7.34 -25.36
N ARG A 391 2.20 6.76 -25.61
CA ARG A 391 2.04 5.68 -26.62
C ARG A 391 2.32 6.21 -28.03
N GLU A 392 1.75 7.36 -28.35
CA GLU A 392 1.98 8.04 -29.64
C GLU A 392 3.42 8.51 -29.82
N LYS A 393 4.11 8.92 -28.76
CA LYS A 393 5.54 9.32 -28.82
C LYS A 393 6.44 8.10 -28.94
N GLN A 394 6.19 7.01 -28.21
CA GLN A 394 6.96 5.78 -28.37
C GLN A 394 6.77 5.18 -29.77
N GLU A 395 5.55 5.17 -30.31
CA GLU A 395 5.29 4.74 -31.69
C GLU A 395 5.96 5.67 -32.71
N LYS A 396 5.95 6.99 -32.49
CA LYS A 396 6.64 7.95 -33.36
C LYS A 396 8.17 7.87 -33.30
N GLU A 397 8.75 7.69 -32.12
CA GLU A 397 10.19 7.53 -31.95
C GLU A 397 10.66 6.16 -32.46
N LEU A 398 9.94 5.08 -32.17
CA LEU A 398 10.22 3.77 -32.76
C LEU A 398 10.13 3.81 -34.29
N GLY A 399 9.08 4.43 -34.83
CA GLY A 399 8.94 4.63 -36.28
C GLY A 399 9.96 5.60 -36.88
N ARG A 400 10.59 6.47 -36.08
CA ARG A 400 11.72 7.31 -36.52
C ARG A 400 13.01 6.50 -36.55
N LEU A 401 13.27 5.68 -35.53
CA LEU A 401 14.45 4.82 -35.43
C LEU A 401 14.45 3.74 -36.51
N LEU A 402 13.32 3.07 -36.75
CA LEU A 402 13.18 2.08 -37.83
C LEU A 402 13.43 2.71 -39.21
N ARG A 403 12.94 3.94 -39.45
CA ARG A 403 13.23 4.67 -40.69
C ARG A 403 14.70 5.06 -40.84
N MET A 404 15.41 5.29 -39.74
CA MET A 404 16.85 5.55 -39.77
C MET A 404 17.64 4.26 -40.02
N GLU A 405 17.18 3.13 -39.48
CA GLU A 405 17.73 1.80 -39.76
C GLU A 405 17.57 1.45 -41.24
N ASP A 406 16.36 1.59 -41.81
CA ASP A 406 16.09 1.37 -43.23
C ASP A 406 16.96 2.24 -44.16
N GLN A 407 17.25 3.48 -43.74
CA GLN A 407 18.12 4.40 -44.49
C GLN A 407 19.59 4.01 -44.43
N LEU A 408 20.04 3.46 -43.30
CA LEU A 408 21.41 2.96 -43.12
C LEU A 408 21.64 1.62 -43.80
N GLU A 409 20.60 0.79 -43.96
CA GLU A 409 20.67 -0.47 -44.70
C GLU A 409 20.59 -0.30 -46.23
N ALA A 410 20.14 0.87 -46.70
CA ALA A 410 20.03 1.19 -48.12
C ALA A 410 21.28 1.88 -48.72
N GLU A 411 22.25 2.26 -47.89
CA GLU A 411 23.59 2.74 -48.27
C GLU A 411 24.60 1.58 -48.29
#